data_AF-A0A5C4N863-F1
#
_entry.id   AF-A0A5C4N863-F1
#
_cell.length_a   1.000
_cell.length_b   1.000
_cell.length_c   1.000
_cell.angle_alpha   90.00
_cell.angle_beta   90.00
_cell.angle_gamma   90.00
#
_symmetry.space_group_name_H-M   'P 1'
#
loop_
_entity.id
_entity.type
_entity.pdbx_description
1 polymer ?
#
loop_
_entity_poly.entity_id
_entity_poly.type
_entity_poly.pdbx_seq_one_letter_code
_entity_poly.pdbx_strand_id
1 'polypeptide(L)'
;MGLTIVVTVVLGLVQLAIAVPLLLILWLKRQLYRPPPLPLWARVAEVDDRLVLHLAAAIEGLSPGTMGQIAVAQAQAGDMETARALLARAETRLQRLSRTPRLLRWDDSLIPECERKRLSDAQQRFASVLLGQEQPPPVRLDPTALSWVREPVTFGGASRPPDPIRVLVAKGQFHTALDLARALPRDALDGQPAKSMAVVAVGQHEAGDTQGAAATLVEAVAVARRFSNIWPVGDDSGYRERALTYLAVLQVYIGDLKGARRTIAIIYDQDSADHACSEVALILAGQGERRAALELLWQIANKEQKAHACMRLAEIYRPAGKF
;
A
#
# COMPACT_ATOMS: atom_id res chain seq x y z
N MET A 1 -6.22 -63.91 -37.33
CA MET A 1 -5.75 -63.63 -35.95
C MET A 1 -4.45 -62.84 -35.87
N GLY A 2 -3.48 -63.01 -36.80
CA GLY A 2 -2.20 -62.28 -36.74
C GLY A 2 -2.30 -60.75 -36.86
N LEU A 3 -3.14 -60.23 -37.78
CA LEU A 3 -3.23 -58.78 -38.04
C LEU A 3 -3.75 -57.98 -36.84
N THR A 4 -4.74 -58.51 -36.11
CA THR A 4 -5.31 -57.88 -34.91
C THR A 4 -4.27 -57.73 -33.80
N ILE A 5 -3.41 -58.73 -33.60
CA ILE A 5 -2.36 -58.69 -32.57
C ILE A 5 -1.33 -57.61 -32.92
N VAL A 6 -0.93 -57.51 -34.20
CA VAL A 6 0.04 -56.49 -34.65
C VAL A 6 -0.51 -55.08 -34.44
N VAL A 7 -1.78 -54.83 -34.78
CA VAL A 7 -2.41 -53.52 -34.60
C VAL A 7 -2.48 -53.13 -33.12
N THR A 8 -2.86 -54.05 -32.23
CA THR A 8 -2.93 -53.77 -30.79
C THR A 8 -1.55 -53.45 -30.20
N VAL A 9 -0.51 -54.17 -30.62
CA VAL A 9 0.87 -53.93 -30.16
C VAL A 9 1.38 -52.57 -30.65
N VAL A 10 1.16 -52.23 -31.92
CA VAL A 10 1.58 -50.93 -32.47
C VAL A 10 0.86 -49.78 -31.77
N LEU A 11 -0.44 -49.90 -31.52
CA LEU A 11 -1.21 -48.86 -30.82
C LEU A 11 -0.69 -48.66 -29.38
N GLY A 12 -0.37 -49.75 -28.67
CA GLY A 12 0.20 -49.70 -27.33
C GLY A 12 1.56 -49.02 -27.30
N LEU A 13 2.44 -49.30 -28.27
CA LEU A 13 3.75 -48.64 -28.37
C LEU A 13 3.63 -47.14 -28.66
N VAL A 14 2.68 -46.73 -29.50
CA VAL A 14 2.42 -45.31 -29.79
C VAL A 14 1.90 -44.59 -28.54
N GLN A 15 0.98 -45.19 -27.78
CA GLN A 15 0.49 -44.60 -26.53
C GLN A 15 1.62 -44.43 -25.50
N LEU A 16 2.51 -45.42 -25.39
CA LEU A 16 3.65 -45.37 -24.47
C LEU A 16 4.67 -44.30 -24.89
N ALA A 17 4.93 -44.17 -26.19
CA ALA A 17 5.81 -43.15 -26.75
C ALA A 17 5.32 -41.72 -26.52
N ILE A 18 4.01 -41.50 -26.33
CA ILE A 18 3.42 -40.20 -26.00
C ILE A 18 3.38 -39.98 -24.48
N ALA A 19 2.98 -41.00 -23.72
CA ALA A 19 2.79 -40.89 -22.27
C ALA A 19 4.10 -40.64 -21.52
N VAL A 20 5.19 -41.30 -21.92
CA VAL A 20 6.50 -41.16 -21.25
C VAL A 20 7.05 -39.73 -21.31
N PRO A 21 7.13 -39.06 -22.48
CA PRO A 21 7.58 -37.66 -22.53
C PRO A 21 6.65 -36.70 -21.78
N LEU A 22 5.33 -36.92 -21.80
CA LEU A 22 4.37 -36.11 -21.04
C LEU A 22 4.58 -36.23 -19.53
N LEU A 23 4.75 -37.46 -19.03
CA LEU A 23 5.07 -37.71 -17.63
C LEU A 23 6.43 -37.14 -17.26
N LEU A 24 7.42 -37.22 -18.15
CA LEU A 24 8.74 -36.61 -17.95
C LEU A 24 8.65 -35.08 -17.91
N ILE A 25 7.87 -34.44 -18.79
CA ILE A 25 7.64 -32.99 -18.78
C ILE A 25 6.93 -32.55 -17.50
N LEU A 26 5.92 -33.30 -17.04
CA LEU A 26 5.22 -33.01 -15.79
C LEU A 26 6.13 -33.20 -14.57
N TRP A 27 6.96 -34.25 -14.58
CA TRP A 27 7.95 -34.50 -13.54
C TRP A 27 9.03 -33.42 -13.53
N LEU A 28 9.56 -33.02 -14.68
CA LEU A 28 10.52 -31.93 -14.83
C LEU A 28 9.91 -30.59 -14.42
N LYS A 29 8.67 -30.29 -14.81
CA LYS A 29 7.95 -29.11 -14.31
C LYS A 29 7.85 -29.15 -12.79
N ARG A 30 7.54 -30.29 -12.18
CA ARG A 30 7.46 -30.41 -10.71
C ARG A 30 8.81 -30.25 -10.01
N GLN A 31 9.92 -30.67 -10.62
CA GLN A 31 11.26 -30.51 -10.05
C GLN A 31 11.82 -29.10 -10.25
N LEU A 32 11.58 -28.50 -11.41
CA LEU A 32 12.07 -27.16 -11.77
C LEU A 32 11.19 -26.04 -11.22
N TYR A 33 9.87 -26.25 -11.15
CA TYR A 33 8.95 -25.44 -10.33
C TYR A 33 8.84 -26.02 -8.93
N ARG A 34 9.91 -25.90 -8.14
CA ARG A 34 9.67 -25.65 -6.71
C ARG A 34 9.18 -24.21 -6.65
N PRO A 35 7.91 -23.93 -6.29
CA PRO A 35 7.52 -22.56 -6.04
C PRO A 35 8.52 -22.00 -5.04
N PRO A 36 9.02 -20.76 -5.23
CA PRO A 36 9.93 -20.16 -4.27
C PRO A 36 9.32 -20.35 -2.87
N PRO A 37 10.13 -20.71 -1.86
CA PRO A 37 9.63 -20.92 -0.53
C PRO A 37 8.72 -19.72 -0.20
N LEU A 38 7.46 -20.02 0.13
CA LEU A 38 6.51 -18.97 0.50
C LEU A 38 7.23 -18.03 1.47
N PRO A 39 7.26 -16.71 1.19
CA PRO A 39 7.96 -15.77 2.05
C PRO A 39 7.47 -15.92 3.49
N LEU A 40 8.34 -15.69 4.48
CA LEU A 40 8.10 -16.08 5.88
C LEU A 40 6.71 -15.71 6.40
N TRP A 41 6.17 -14.55 6.02
CA TRP A 41 4.83 -14.09 6.37
C TRP A 41 3.68 -14.99 5.87
N ALA A 42 3.84 -15.66 4.72
CA ALA A 42 2.84 -16.56 4.14
C ALA A 42 2.79 -17.94 4.83
N ARG A 43 3.74 -18.21 5.73
CA ARG A 43 3.82 -19.44 6.53
C ARG A 43 3.25 -19.27 7.94
N VAL A 44 3.01 -18.04 8.38
CA VAL A 44 2.49 -17.78 9.72
C VAL A 44 0.98 -17.68 9.64
N ALA A 45 0.29 -18.69 10.17
CA ALA A 45 -1.18 -18.72 10.22
C ALA A 45 -1.76 -17.65 11.18
N GLU A 46 -0.96 -17.19 12.15
CA GLU A 46 -1.28 -16.12 13.09
C GLU A 46 -0.27 -14.99 12.97
N VAL A 47 -0.55 -14.03 12.09
CA VAL A 47 0.19 -12.77 12.08
C VAL A 47 -0.36 -11.91 13.21
N ASP A 48 0.46 -11.70 14.24
CA ASP A 48 0.23 -10.72 15.30
C ASP A 48 1.03 -9.42 15.06
N ASP A 49 0.81 -8.42 15.89
CA ASP A 49 1.48 -7.12 15.81
C ASP A 49 3.00 -7.24 15.98
N ARG A 50 3.46 -8.13 16.86
CA ARG A 50 4.89 -8.41 17.08
C ARG A 50 5.58 -8.91 15.83
N LEU A 51 4.99 -9.85 15.11
CA LEU A 51 5.56 -10.35 13.87
C LEU A 51 5.73 -9.23 12.83
N VAL A 52 4.73 -8.34 12.69
CA VAL A 52 4.81 -7.22 11.75
C VAL A 52 5.93 -6.24 12.15
N LEU A 53 6.12 -5.99 13.45
CA LEU A 53 7.21 -5.14 13.92
C LEU A 53 8.59 -5.81 13.76
N HIS A 54 8.71 -7.12 13.95
CA HIS A 54 9.94 -7.85 13.66
C HIS A 54 10.28 -7.81 12.17
N LEU A 55 9.27 -7.93 11.32
CA LEU A 55 9.40 -7.79 9.87
C LEU A 55 9.88 -6.38 9.49
N ALA A 56 9.38 -5.33 10.15
CA ALA A 56 9.87 -3.96 9.98
C ALA A 56 11.35 -3.83 10.43
N ALA A 57 11.68 -4.39 11.58
CA ALA A 57 13.03 -4.38 12.17
C ALA A 57 14.07 -5.10 11.29
N ALA A 58 13.65 -6.11 10.54
CA ALA A 58 14.48 -6.88 9.63
C ALA A 58 14.81 -6.12 8.32
N ILE A 59 14.15 -5.00 8.02
CA ILE A 59 14.41 -4.24 6.79
C ILE A 59 15.81 -3.62 6.86
N GLU A 60 16.67 -4.02 5.92
CA GLU A 60 18.03 -3.50 5.84
C GLU A 60 18.09 -2.14 5.17
N GLY A 61 18.89 -1.23 5.73
CA GLY A 61 19.21 0.05 5.11
C GLY A 61 18.30 1.21 5.53
N LEU A 62 17.41 0.99 6.50
CA LEU A 62 16.58 2.04 7.09
C LEU A 62 17.40 3.20 7.65
N SER A 63 16.80 4.38 7.68
CA SER A 63 17.35 5.57 8.30
C SER A 63 17.40 5.39 9.84
N PRO A 64 18.33 6.07 10.52
CA PRO A 64 18.38 6.05 11.98
C PRO A 64 17.05 6.48 12.63
N GLY A 65 16.37 7.49 12.08
CA GLY A 65 15.08 7.96 12.57
C GLY A 65 14.00 6.89 12.49
N THR A 66 13.87 6.21 11.36
CA THR A 66 12.89 5.13 11.19
C THR A 66 13.19 3.93 12.08
N MET A 67 14.47 3.54 12.22
CA MET A 67 14.87 2.51 13.18
C MET A 67 14.48 2.88 14.61
N GLY A 68 14.67 4.15 15.01
CA GLY A 68 14.24 4.64 16.32
C GLY A 68 12.72 4.56 16.52
N GLN A 69 11.94 4.93 15.51
CA GLN A 69 10.48 4.81 15.56
C GLN A 69 10.00 3.36 15.69
N ILE A 70 10.60 2.42 14.94
CA ILE A 70 10.29 0.98 15.08
C ILE A 70 10.66 0.50 16.49
N ALA A 71 11.79 0.97 17.05
CA ALA A 71 12.18 0.61 18.40
C ALA A 71 11.16 1.06 19.46
N VAL A 72 10.63 2.28 19.34
CA VAL A 72 9.55 2.76 20.23
C VAL A 72 8.31 1.87 20.10
N ALA A 73 7.91 1.52 18.88
CA ALA A 73 6.76 0.65 18.66
C ALA A 73 6.96 -0.77 19.24
N GLN A 74 8.17 -1.33 19.12
CA GLN A 74 8.53 -2.60 19.74
C GLN A 74 8.47 -2.55 21.28
N ALA A 75 8.99 -1.46 21.86
CA ALA A 75 8.93 -1.24 23.31
C ALA A 75 7.48 -1.18 23.82
N GLN A 76 6.60 -0.47 23.09
CA GLN A 76 5.18 -0.39 23.38
C GLN A 76 4.45 -1.74 23.25
N ALA A 77 4.94 -2.64 22.38
CA ALA A 77 4.46 -4.01 22.25
C ALA A 77 5.04 -4.98 23.31
N GLY A 78 5.89 -4.47 24.22
CA GLY A 78 6.53 -5.23 25.29
C GLY A 78 7.82 -5.96 24.86
N ASP A 79 8.32 -5.78 23.64
CA ASP A 79 9.58 -6.35 23.18
C ASP A 79 10.76 -5.37 23.39
N MET A 80 11.18 -5.28 24.66
CA MET A 80 12.26 -4.38 25.08
C MET A 80 13.63 -4.80 24.53
N GLU A 81 13.86 -6.09 24.25
CA GLU A 81 15.14 -6.58 23.75
C GLU A 81 15.35 -6.14 22.31
N THR A 82 14.37 -6.39 21.44
CA THR A 82 14.42 -5.95 20.03
C THR A 82 14.47 -4.42 19.93
N ALA A 83 13.71 -3.71 20.78
CA ALA A 83 13.74 -2.25 20.82
C ALA A 83 15.14 -1.70 21.13
N ARG A 84 15.81 -2.23 22.17
CA ARG A 84 17.18 -1.82 22.53
C ARG A 84 18.18 -2.14 21.42
N ALA A 85 18.09 -3.32 20.82
CA ALA A 85 18.96 -3.72 19.72
C ALA A 85 18.82 -2.78 18.51
N LEU A 86 17.59 -2.36 18.18
CA LEU A 86 17.32 -1.42 17.10
C LEU A 86 17.88 -0.02 17.39
N LEU A 87 17.70 0.52 18.60
CA LEU A 87 18.28 1.81 18.99
C LEU A 87 19.81 1.81 18.89
N ALA A 88 20.46 0.76 19.40
CA ALA A 88 21.91 0.62 19.29
C ALA A 88 22.39 0.57 17.83
N ARG A 89 21.64 -0.12 16.96
CA ARG A 89 21.91 -0.17 15.52
C ARG A 89 21.72 1.20 14.86
N ALA A 90 20.68 1.93 15.23
CA ALA A 90 20.38 3.28 14.73
C ALA A 90 21.50 4.26 15.09
N GLU A 91 21.95 4.26 16.34
CA GLU A 91 23.07 5.07 16.82
C GLU A 91 24.36 4.75 16.07
N THR A 92 24.70 3.47 15.93
CA THR A 92 25.88 3.02 15.18
C THR A 92 25.84 3.52 13.73
N ARG A 93 24.67 3.50 13.10
CA ARG A 93 24.49 3.99 11.72
C ARG A 93 24.63 5.51 11.65
N LEU A 94 24.03 6.26 12.58
CA LEU A 94 24.15 7.71 12.66
C LEU A 94 25.61 8.16 12.88
N GLN A 95 26.37 7.42 13.70
CA GLN A 95 27.81 7.66 13.88
C GLN A 95 28.59 7.44 12.59
N ARG A 96 28.29 6.39 11.81
CA ARG A 96 28.92 6.15 10.50
C ARG A 96 28.60 7.26 9.50
N LEU A 97 27.33 7.69 9.43
CA LEU A 97 26.90 8.80 8.57
C LEU A 97 27.64 10.10 8.93
N SER A 98 27.79 10.38 10.23
CA SER A 98 28.50 11.58 10.72
C SER A 98 30.00 11.58 10.43
N ARG A 99 30.61 10.41 10.22
CA ARG A 99 32.04 10.25 9.91
C ARG A 99 32.34 10.22 8.42
N THR A 100 31.32 10.10 7.57
CA THR A 100 31.53 10.03 6.12
C THR A 100 31.84 11.44 5.61
N PRO A 101 33.00 11.67 4.95
CA PRO A 101 33.38 13.00 4.48
C PRO A 101 32.32 13.58 3.54
N ARG A 102 32.00 14.88 3.72
CA ARG A 102 31.04 15.66 2.92
C ARG A 102 31.48 15.77 1.46
N LEU A 103 31.32 14.72 0.68
CA LEU A 103 31.55 14.73 -0.77
C LEU A 103 30.24 14.82 -1.57
N LEU A 104 29.10 15.08 -0.92
CA LEU A 104 27.78 15.13 -1.55
C LEU A 104 27.12 16.51 -1.38
N ARG A 105 26.23 16.82 -2.32
CA ARG A 105 25.68 18.14 -2.71
C ARG A 105 25.13 18.96 -1.52
N TRP A 106 25.02 20.27 -1.73
CA TRP A 106 24.63 21.28 -0.72
C TRP A 106 23.33 20.96 0.05
N ASP A 107 22.40 20.17 -0.50
CA ASP A 107 21.15 19.77 0.18
C ASP A 107 21.31 18.63 1.21
N ASP A 108 22.33 17.77 1.08
CA ASP A 108 22.50 16.61 1.96
C ASP A 108 23.09 16.97 3.34
N SER A 109 23.45 18.24 3.54
CA SER A 109 24.05 18.74 4.78
C SER A 109 23.08 18.72 5.97
N LEU A 110 21.77 18.75 5.72
CA LEU A 110 20.72 18.71 6.76
C LEU A 110 20.28 17.29 7.14
N ILE A 111 20.54 16.29 6.30
CA ILE A 111 20.09 14.91 6.53
C ILE A 111 20.60 14.36 7.87
N PRO A 112 21.89 14.51 8.24
CA PRO A 112 22.38 14.00 9.53
C PRO A 112 21.77 14.71 10.74
N GLU A 113 21.42 16.00 10.62
CA GLU A 113 20.82 16.77 11.72
C GLU A 113 19.34 16.40 11.90
N CYS A 114 18.59 16.29 10.80
CA CYS A 114 17.21 15.81 10.82
C CYS A 114 17.12 14.39 11.38
N GLU A 115 18.00 13.48 10.95
CA GLU A 115 18.05 12.11 11.46
C GLU A 115 18.50 12.03 12.91
N ARG A 116 19.44 12.90 13.33
CA ARG A 116 19.83 13.02 14.75
C ARG A 116 18.65 13.49 15.60
N LYS A 117 17.91 14.51 15.15
CA LYS A 117 16.72 15.01 15.85
C LYS A 117 15.67 13.91 15.98
N ARG A 118 15.32 13.25 14.87
CA ARG A 118 14.35 12.14 14.85
C ARG A 118 14.75 10.99 15.77
N LEU A 119 16.04 10.61 15.78
CA LEU A 119 16.54 9.57 16.68
C LEU A 119 16.49 10.02 18.15
N SER A 120 16.85 11.27 18.43
CA SER A 120 16.77 11.83 19.79
C SER A 120 15.33 11.86 20.31
N ASP A 121 14.38 12.29 19.48
CA ASP A 121 12.95 12.26 19.80
C ASP A 121 12.50 10.82 20.08
N ALA A 122 12.94 9.85 19.26
CA ALA A 122 12.63 8.43 19.48
C ALA A 122 13.24 7.88 20.79
N GLN A 123 14.46 8.27 21.16
CA GLN A 123 15.08 7.89 22.43
C GLN A 123 14.33 8.46 23.63
N GLN A 124 13.88 9.72 23.55
CA GLN A 124 13.07 10.35 24.61
C GLN A 124 11.73 9.64 24.79
N ARG A 125 11.06 9.30 23.69
CA ARG A 125 9.83 8.50 23.70
C ARG A 125 10.06 7.11 24.28
N PHE A 126 11.11 6.42 23.85
CA PHE A 126 11.49 5.12 24.42
C PHE A 126 11.71 5.19 25.94
N ALA A 127 12.39 6.24 26.44
CA ALA A 127 12.53 6.47 27.89
C ALA A 127 11.18 6.70 28.58
N SER A 128 10.26 7.41 27.93
CA SER A 128 8.92 7.67 28.46
C SER A 128 8.07 6.39 28.53
N VAL A 129 8.21 5.50 27.55
CA VAL A 129 7.61 4.15 27.57
C VAL A 129 8.16 3.33 28.73
N LEU A 130 9.48 3.35 28.98
CA LEU A 130 10.10 2.65 30.12
C LEU A 130 9.57 3.14 31.48
N LEU A 131 9.24 4.43 31.58
CA LEU A 131 8.69 5.04 32.79
C LEU A 131 7.17 4.87 32.91
N GLY A 132 6.50 4.22 31.95
CA GLY A 132 5.05 4.09 31.91
C GLY A 132 4.31 5.42 31.69
N GLN A 133 5.00 6.44 31.18
CA GLN A 133 4.46 7.80 31.00
C GLN A 133 3.85 8.02 29.61
N GLU A 134 4.20 7.20 28.63
CA GLU A 134 3.67 7.31 27.28
C GLU A 134 2.63 6.21 27.03
N GLN A 135 1.36 6.61 26.90
CA GLN A 135 0.35 5.74 26.31
C GLN A 135 0.56 5.71 24.80
N PRO A 136 0.40 4.55 24.13
CA PRO A 136 0.44 4.51 22.69
C PRO A 136 -0.60 5.48 22.14
N PRO A 137 -0.28 6.26 21.09
CA PRO A 137 -1.24 7.19 20.51
C PRO A 137 -2.50 6.41 20.12
N PRO A 138 -3.70 6.99 20.33
CA PRO A 138 -4.94 6.33 19.93
C PRO A 138 -4.85 6.00 18.45
N VAL A 139 -5.17 4.74 18.11
CA VAL A 139 -5.20 4.26 16.72
C VAL A 139 -6.28 5.06 15.98
N ARG A 140 -5.87 6.14 15.33
CA ARG A 140 -6.67 6.78 14.31
C ARG A 140 -6.24 6.12 13.01
N LEU A 141 -7.07 5.22 12.49
CA LEU A 141 -7.05 4.95 11.05
C LEU A 141 -7.12 6.33 10.43
N ASP A 142 -6.02 6.79 9.84
CA ASP A 142 -5.98 8.10 9.24
C ASP A 142 -7.08 8.11 8.18
N PRO A 143 -8.19 8.84 8.42
CA PRO A 143 -9.30 8.80 7.49
C PRO A 143 -8.94 9.55 6.22
N THR A 144 -7.70 10.08 6.06
CA THR A 144 -7.22 10.85 4.90
C THR A 144 -7.55 10.24 3.56
N ALA A 145 -7.51 8.91 3.44
CA ALA A 145 -7.96 8.19 2.24
C ALA A 145 -9.39 8.56 1.80
N LEU A 146 -10.30 8.82 2.75
CA LEU A 146 -11.67 9.27 2.53
C LEU A 146 -11.89 10.74 2.92
N SER A 147 -10.96 11.37 3.65
CA SER A 147 -11.14 12.73 4.14
C SER A 147 -11.21 13.70 2.98
N TRP A 148 -10.42 13.53 1.91
CA TRP A 148 -10.58 14.36 0.72
C TRP A 148 -11.93 14.10 0.00
N VAL A 149 -12.52 12.91 0.14
CA VAL A 149 -13.87 12.61 -0.37
C VAL A 149 -14.96 13.16 0.55
N ARG A 150 -14.70 13.37 1.84
CA ARG A 150 -15.72 13.79 2.82
C ARG A 150 -15.63 15.25 3.24
N GLU A 151 -14.43 15.81 3.24
CA GLU A 151 -14.14 17.17 3.64
C GLU A 151 -14.35 18.14 2.46
N PRO A 152 -14.94 19.32 2.70
CA PRO A 152 -14.96 20.38 1.72
C PRO A 152 -13.54 20.84 1.43
N VAL A 153 -13.17 20.97 0.15
CA VAL A 153 -11.87 21.52 -0.26
C VAL A 153 -11.84 23.01 0.14
N THR A 154 -11.33 23.31 1.33
CA THR A 154 -11.14 24.68 1.79
C THR A 154 -9.81 25.21 1.25
N PHE A 155 -9.85 25.97 0.17
CA PHE A 155 -8.70 26.74 -0.30
C PHE A 155 -8.80 28.18 0.24
N GLY A 156 -7.92 28.55 1.16
CA GLY A 156 -7.66 29.96 1.49
C GLY A 156 -8.71 30.72 2.32
N GLY A 157 -9.45 30.06 3.22
CA GLY A 157 -10.27 30.75 4.24
C GLY A 157 -11.54 31.48 3.74
N ALA A 158 -11.76 31.56 2.43
CA ALA A 158 -13.01 32.04 1.86
C ALA A 158 -14.00 30.87 1.72
N SER A 159 -15.23 31.06 2.21
CA SER A 159 -16.34 30.11 2.05
C SER A 159 -16.71 30.00 0.56
N ARG A 160 -16.06 29.09 -0.17
CA ARG A 160 -16.43 28.74 -1.54
C ARG A 160 -17.84 28.15 -1.54
N PRO A 161 -18.70 28.45 -2.52
CA PRO A 161 -19.99 27.77 -2.64
C PRO A 161 -19.78 26.25 -2.66
N PRO A 162 -20.71 25.48 -2.06
CA PRO A 162 -20.59 24.03 -1.99
C PRO A 162 -20.46 23.44 -3.39
N ASP A 163 -19.54 22.50 -3.56
CA ASP A 163 -19.32 21.78 -4.82
C ASP A 163 -20.64 21.18 -5.32
N PRO A 164 -21.12 21.57 -6.51
CA PRO A 164 -22.42 21.13 -7.02
C PRO A 164 -22.53 19.61 -7.13
N ILE A 165 -21.42 18.90 -7.41
CA ILE A 165 -21.42 17.43 -7.49
C ILE A 165 -21.73 16.82 -6.12
N ARG A 166 -21.12 17.34 -5.05
CA ARG A 166 -21.39 16.89 -3.68
C ARG A 166 -22.83 17.15 -3.25
N VAL A 167 -23.39 18.29 -3.66
CA VAL A 167 -24.79 18.62 -3.39
C VAL A 167 -25.72 17.63 -4.09
N LEU A 168 -25.45 17.26 -5.33
CA LEU A 168 -26.23 16.26 -6.08
C LEU A 168 -26.09 14.86 -5.46
N VAL A 169 -24.87 14.47 -5.06
CA VAL A 169 -24.59 13.20 -4.36
C VAL A 169 -25.36 13.11 -3.04
N ALA A 170 -25.34 14.16 -2.22
CA ALA A 170 -26.08 14.21 -0.96
C ALA A 170 -27.61 14.11 -1.15
N LYS A 171 -28.12 14.49 -2.32
CA LYS A 171 -29.54 14.33 -2.70
C LYS A 171 -29.86 12.98 -3.35
N GLY A 172 -28.88 12.08 -3.49
CA GLY A 172 -29.03 10.80 -4.19
C GLY A 172 -29.14 10.94 -5.72
N GLN A 173 -28.83 12.12 -6.28
CA GLN A 173 -28.94 12.40 -7.71
C GLN A 173 -27.68 11.97 -8.46
N PHE A 174 -27.30 10.69 -8.31
CA PHE A 174 -26.00 10.16 -8.76
C PHE A 174 -25.78 10.28 -10.26
N HIS A 175 -26.83 10.06 -11.08
CA HIS A 175 -26.70 10.15 -12.53
C HIS A 175 -26.39 11.58 -12.98
N THR A 176 -27.13 12.57 -12.46
CA THR A 176 -26.87 13.99 -12.73
C THR A 176 -25.50 14.42 -12.21
N ALA A 177 -25.10 13.95 -11.02
CA ALA A 177 -23.77 14.22 -10.47
C ALA A 177 -22.65 13.65 -11.37
N LEU A 178 -22.85 12.45 -11.91
CA LEU A 178 -21.90 11.79 -12.79
C LEU A 178 -21.80 12.49 -14.15
N ASP A 179 -22.92 12.91 -14.73
CA ASP A 179 -22.94 13.68 -15.97
C ASP A 179 -22.23 15.02 -15.80
N LEU A 180 -22.43 15.69 -14.66
CA LEU A 180 -21.71 16.91 -14.31
C LEU A 180 -20.20 16.65 -14.17
N ALA A 181 -19.81 15.57 -13.50
CA ALA A 181 -18.41 15.18 -13.34
C ALA A 181 -17.73 14.88 -14.69
N ARG A 182 -18.44 14.24 -15.63
CA ARG A 182 -17.97 13.97 -17.00
C ARG A 182 -17.83 15.24 -17.84
N ALA A 183 -18.67 16.24 -17.59
CA ALA A 183 -18.67 17.51 -18.30
C ALA A 183 -17.57 18.47 -17.82
N LEU A 184 -16.90 18.17 -16.70
CA LEU A 184 -15.77 18.99 -16.23
C LEU A 184 -14.65 19.05 -17.28
N PRO A 185 -13.98 20.21 -17.44
CA PRO A 185 -12.90 20.36 -18.41
C PRO A 185 -11.81 19.31 -18.18
N ARG A 186 -11.36 18.67 -19.25
CA ARG A 186 -10.31 17.64 -19.17
C ARG A 186 -8.93 18.20 -18.84
N ASP A 187 -8.74 19.47 -19.13
CA ASP A 187 -7.57 20.30 -18.82
C ASP A 187 -7.69 20.99 -17.45
N ALA A 188 -8.79 20.79 -16.72
CA ALA A 188 -8.88 21.22 -15.33
C ALA A 188 -7.70 20.60 -14.57
N LEU A 189 -6.84 21.48 -14.05
CA LEU A 189 -5.70 21.13 -13.21
C LEU A 189 -6.17 20.15 -12.11
N ASP A 190 -5.28 19.24 -11.71
CA ASP A 190 -5.49 18.30 -10.60
C ASP A 190 -6.30 17.01 -10.86
N GLY A 191 -6.65 16.72 -12.12
CA GLY A 191 -7.42 15.52 -12.44
C GLY A 191 -8.84 15.53 -11.86
N GLN A 192 -9.43 16.72 -11.80
CA GLN A 192 -10.71 17.00 -11.16
C GLN A 192 -11.89 16.12 -11.65
N PRO A 193 -12.01 15.76 -12.96
CA PRO A 193 -13.07 14.85 -13.41
C PRO A 193 -13.01 13.49 -12.70
N ALA A 194 -11.84 12.86 -12.63
CA ALA A 194 -11.69 11.55 -11.99
C ALA A 194 -11.96 11.61 -10.48
N LYS A 195 -11.50 12.66 -9.80
CA LYS A 195 -11.81 12.91 -8.38
C LYS A 195 -13.30 13.12 -8.13
N SER A 196 -13.97 13.85 -9.00
CA SER A 196 -15.42 14.10 -8.91
C SER A 196 -16.23 12.82 -9.10
N MET A 197 -15.83 11.99 -10.06
CA MET A 197 -16.44 10.67 -10.26
C MET A 197 -16.22 9.75 -9.06
N ALA A 198 -15.05 9.82 -8.42
CA ALA A 198 -14.79 9.11 -7.16
C ALA A 198 -15.74 9.54 -6.02
N VAL A 199 -16.05 10.84 -5.89
CA VAL A 199 -17.06 11.33 -4.94
C VAL A 199 -18.44 10.71 -5.23
N VAL A 200 -18.84 10.66 -6.51
CA VAL A 200 -20.09 10.01 -6.92
C VAL A 200 -20.09 8.53 -6.56
N ALA A 201 -18.98 7.82 -6.85
CA ALA A 201 -18.87 6.40 -6.55
C ALA A 201 -18.98 6.09 -5.05
N VAL A 202 -18.37 6.89 -4.19
CA VAL A 202 -18.51 6.73 -2.73
C VAL A 202 -19.95 6.97 -2.30
N GLY A 203 -20.61 8.01 -2.82
CA GLY A 203 -22.02 8.25 -2.54
C GLY A 203 -22.94 7.12 -2.98
N GLN A 204 -22.69 6.53 -4.17
CA GLN A 204 -23.41 5.34 -4.64
C GLN A 204 -23.21 4.15 -3.69
N HIS A 205 -21.97 3.88 -3.28
CA HIS A 205 -21.66 2.79 -2.37
C HIS A 205 -22.34 2.98 -1.00
N GLU A 206 -22.26 4.19 -0.44
CA GLU A 206 -22.92 4.53 0.84
C GLU A 206 -24.46 4.42 0.75
N ALA A 207 -25.04 4.62 -0.43
CA ALA A 207 -26.47 4.38 -0.70
C ALA A 207 -26.81 2.91 -1.02
N GLY A 208 -25.84 1.99 -0.99
CA GLY A 208 -26.01 0.56 -1.27
C GLY A 208 -25.82 0.15 -2.73
N ASP A 209 -25.62 1.10 -3.66
CA ASP A 209 -25.36 0.85 -5.08
C ASP A 209 -23.88 0.51 -5.32
N THR A 210 -23.45 -0.66 -4.81
CA THR A 210 -22.05 -1.10 -4.89
C THR A 210 -21.63 -1.41 -6.34
N GLN A 211 -22.56 -1.92 -7.17
CA GLN A 211 -22.28 -2.20 -8.58
C GLN A 211 -22.12 -0.90 -9.39
N GLY A 212 -23.00 0.08 -9.18
CA GLY A 212 -22.86 1.41 -9.79
C GLY A 212 -21.60 2.12 -9.34
N ALA A 213 -21.26 2.06 -8.05
CA ALA A 213 -20.00 2.60 -7.53
C ALA A 213 -18.78 1.99 -8.23
N ALA A 214 -18.74 0.66 -8.37
CA ALA A 214 -17.64 -0.02 -9.05
C ALA A 214 -17.54 0.37 -10.53
N ALA A 215 -18.67 0.47 -11.24
CA ALA A 215 -18.70 0.94 -12.63
C ALA A 215 -18.16 2.38 -12.76
N THR A 216 -18.59 3.28 -11.86
CA THR A 216 -18.11 4.67 -11.82
C THR A 216 -16.60 4.74 -11.56
N LEU A 217 -16.05 3.92 -10.66
CA LEU A 217 -14.59 3.89 -10.42
C LEU A 217 -13.81 3.35 -11.63
N VAL A 218 -14.32 2.36 -12.35
CA VAL A 218 -13.70 1.88 -13.60
C VAL A 218 -13.62 3.01 -14.62
N GLU A 219 -14.68 3.78 -14.77
CA GLU A 219 -14.71 4.94 -15.66
C GLU A 219 -13.75 6.04 -15.17
N ALA A 220 -13.73 6.33 -13.87
CA ALA A 220 -12.82 7.31 -13.27
C ALA A 220 -11.34 6.94 -13.50
N VAL A 221 -10.98 5.66 -13.40
CA VAL A 221 -9.64 5.16 -13.73
C VAL A 221 -9.33 5.37 -15.22
N ALA A 222 -10.29 5.10 -16.10
CA ALA A 222 -10.11 5.32 -17.54
C ALA A 222 -9.91 6.82 -17.87
N VAL A 223 -10.59 7.71 -17.15
CA VAL A 223 -10.38 9.17 -17.24
C VAL A 223 -9.00 9.54 -16.70
N ALA A 224 -8.63 9.06 -15.51
CA ALA A 224 -7.33 9.35 -14.89
C ALA A 224 -6.14 8.94 -15.78
N ARG A 225 -6.25 7.81 -16.47
CA ARG A 225 -5.23 7.33 -17.41
C ARG A 225 -4.98 8.24 -18.60
N ARG A 226 -5.95 9.08 -18.96
CA ARG A 226 -5.86 9.99 -20.11
C ARG A 226 -5.19 11.32 -19.75
N PHE A 227 -4.98 11.60 -18.46
CA PHE A 227 -4.17 12.75 -18.07
C PHE A 227 -2.76 12.55 -18.60
N SER A 228 -2.35 13.46 -19.48
CA SER A 228 -1.06 13.40 -20.13
C SER A 228 0.02 13.82 -19.15
N ASN A 229 1.13 13.08 -19.08
CA ASN A 229 2.35 13.50 -18.38
C ASN A 229 3.08 14.66 -19.12
N ILE A 230 2.40 15.38 -20.02
CA ILE A 230 2.98 16.28 -21.04
C ILE A 230 3.17 17.72 -20.51
N TRP A 231 2.97 17.98 -19.21
CA TRP A 231 3.41 19.28 -18.68
C TRP A 231 4.93 19.26 -18.48
N PRO A 232 5.69 20.27 -18.96
CA PRO A 232 7.13 20.19 -19.00
C PRO A 232 7.70 20.15 -17.59
N VAL A 233 8.53 19.13 -17.37
CA VAL A 233 9.63 18.99 -16.40
C VAL A 233 9.73 20.19 -15.43
N GLY A 234 8.95 20.11 -14.35
CA GLY A 234 8.83 21.17 -13.35
C GLY A 234 7.73 20.82 -12.35
N ASP A 235 8.04 19.89 -11.45
CA ASP A 235 7.32 19.54 -10.21
C ASP A 235 5.89 18.96 -10.25
N ASP A 236 5.15 18.99 -11.36
CA ASP A 236 3.72 18.61 -11.35
C ASP A 236 3.32 17.38 -12.19
N SER A 237 4.28 16.51 -12.51
CA SER A 237 4.05 15.22 -13.18
C SER A 237 3.34 14.17 -12.31
N GLY A 238 2.64 14.58 -11.24
CA GLY A 238 2.09 13.68 -10.22
C GLY A 238 0.56 13.61 -10.17
N TYR A 239 -0.19 14.37 -10.99
CA TYR A 239 -1.66 14.36 -10.89
C TYR A 239 -2.29 13.05 -11.32
N ARG A 240 -1.78 12.44 -12.39
CA ARG A 240 -2.25 11.14 -12.87
C ARG A 240 -1.98 10.09 -11.79
N GLU A 241 -0.76 10.04 -11.29
CA GLU A 241 -0.26 9.08 -10.32
C GLU A 241 -1.01 9.23 -9.00
N ARG A 242 -1.14 10.45 -8.46
CA ARG A 242 -1.97 10.75 -7.28
C ARG A 242 -3.42 10.33 -7.49
N ALA A 243 -4.04 10.67 -8.63
CA ALA A 243 -5.42 10.28 -8.92
C ALA A 243 -5.59 8.75 -8.94
N LEU A 244 -4.65 8.03 -9.56
CA LEU A 244 -4.67 6.57 -9.60
C LEU A 244 -4.46 5.96 -8.20
N THR A 245 -3.57 6.52 -7.38
CA THR A 245 -3.39 6.11 -5.98
C THR A 245 -4.70 6.25 -5.20
N TYR A 246 -5.37 7.39 -5.31
CA TYR A 246 -6.66 7.61 -4.66
C TYR A 246 -7.76 6.67 -5.16
N LEU A 247 -7.83 6.42 -6.47
CA LEU A 247 -8.81 5.51 -7.04
C LEU A 247 -8.59 4.06 -6.59
N ALA A 248 -7.33 3.61 -6.47
CA ALA A 248 -7.02 2.28 -5.95
C ALA A 248 -7.49 2.10 -4.49
N VAL A 249 -7.28 3.13 -3.68
CA VAL A 249 -7.75 3.20 -2.29
C VAL A 249 -9.28 3.10 -2.23
N LEU A 250 -10.00 3.87 -3.05
CA LEU A 250 -11.46 3.83 -3.10
C LEU A 250 -12.02 2.50 -3.63
N GLN A 251 -11.34 1.87 -4.57
CA GLN A 251 -11.72 0.55 -5.06
C GLN A 251 -11.72 -0.47 -3.92
N VAL A 252 -10.71 -0.48 -3.04
CA VAL A 252 -10.69 -1.37 -1.87
C VAL A 252 -11.72 -0.97 -0.83
N TYR A 253 -11.93 0.32 -0.62
CA TYR A 253 -12.97 0.80 0.29
C TYR A 253 -14.36 0.22 -0.06
N ILE A 254 -14.71 0.17 -1.36
CA ILE A 254 -15.97 -0.40 -1.82
C ILE A 254 -15.94 -1.93 -2.04
N GLY A 255 -14.84 -2.61 -1.68
CA GLY A 255 -14.67 -4.06 -1.80
C GLY A 255 -14.10 -4.58 -3.13
N ASP A 256 -13.71 -3.71 -4.08
CA ASP A 256 -13.07 -4.09 -5.35
C ASP A 256 -11.54 -4.19 -5.24
N LEU A 257 -11.05 -5.16 -4.46
CA LEU A 257 -9.61 -5.43 -4.31
C LEU A 257 -8.93 -5.76 -5.65
N LYS A 258 -9.65 -6.44 -6.56
CA LYS A 258 -9.13 -6.80 -7.88
C LYS A 258 -8.97 -5.57 -8.77
N GLY A 259 -9.90 -4.61 -8.70
CA GLY A 259 -9.78 -3.30 -9.33
C GLY A 259 -8.59 -2.53 -8.79
N ALA A 260 -8.47 -2.42 -7.47
CA ALA A 260 -7.37 -1.71 -6.83
C ALA A 260 -6.00 -2.23 -7.27
N ARG A 261 -5.79 -3.56 -7.27
CA ARG A 261 -4.53 -4.17 -7.73
C ARG A 261 -4.23 -3.84 -9.20
N ARG A 262 -5.25 -3.80 -10.07
CA ARG A 262 -5.07 -3.40 -11.48
C ARG A 262 -4.71 -1.93 -11.61
N THR A 263 -5.32 -1.08 -10.78
CA THR A 263 -5.04 0.37 -10.76
C THR A 263 -3.63 0.65 -10.25
N ILE A 264 -3.18 -0.02 -9.18
CA ILE A 264 -1.79 0.07 -8.69
C ILE A 264 -0.80 -0.32 -9.78
N ALA A 265 -1.06 -1.42 -10.49
CA ALA A 265 -0.16 -1.94 -11.52
C ALA A 265 0.04 -1.01 -12.75
N ILE A 266 -0.78 0.04 -12.90
CA ILE A 266 -0.65 1.02 -13.99
C ILE A 266 -0.09 2.37 -13.52
N ILE A 267 0.21 2.52 -12.22
CA ILE A 267 0.96 3.66 -11.68
C ILE A 267 2.43 3.46 -12.09
N TYR A 268 2.98 4.46 -12.77
CA TYR A 268 4.35 4.38 -13.31
C TYR A 268 5.39 4.84 -12.30
N ASP A 269 5.08 5.89 -11.54
CA ASP A 269 5.93 6.39 -10.47
C ASP A 269 5.96 5.41 -9.30
N GLN A 270 7.16 4.95 -8.95
CA GLN A 270 7.32 3.91 -7.93
C GLN A 270 6.89 4.41 -6.55
N ASP A 271 7.19 5.66 -6.19
CA ASP A 271 6.82 6.22 -4.89
C ASP A 271 5.29 6.31 -4.75
N SER A 272 4.59 6.71 -5.82
CA SER A 272 3.12 6.72 -5.86
C SER A 272 2.51 5.32 -5.80
N ALA A 273 3.13 4.33 -6.46
CA ALA A 273 2.70 2.94 -6.40
C ALA A 273 2.89 2.33 -5.02
N ASP A 274 4.03 2.61 -4.39
CA ASP A 274 4.38 2.22 -3.03
C ASP A 274 3.41 2.85 -2.01
N HIS A 275 3.03 4.12 -2.23
CA HIS A 275 1.99 4.80 -1.45
C HIS A 275 0.62 4.15 -1.61
N ALA A 276 0.22 3.82 -2.83
CA ALA A 276 -1.04 3.12 -3.07
C ALA A 276 -1.06 1.73 -2.39
N CYS A 277 0.03 0.97 -2.49
CA CYS A 277 0.19 -0.31 -1.80
C CYS A 277 0.05 -0.17 -0.28
N SER A 278 0.72 0.82 0.31
CA SER A 278 0.66 1.11 1.75
C SER A 278 -0.77 1.41 2.20
N GLU A 279 -1.44 2.38 1.57
CA GLU A 279 -2.78 2.80 1.98
C GLU A 279 -3.82 1.68 1.79
N VAL A 280 -3.75 0.96 0.66
CA VAL A 280 -4.63 -0.18 0.42
C VAL A 280 -4.39 -1.30 1.46
N ALA A 281 -3.14 -1.59 1.81
CA ALA A 281 -2.83 -2.58 2.82
C ALA A 281 -3.44 -2.22 4.19
N LEU A 282 -3.41 -0.96 4.57
CA LEU A 282 -3.98 -0.50 5.84
C LEU A 282 -5.50 -0.60 5.88
N ILE A 283 -6.19 -0.30 4.77
CA ILE A 283 -7.64 -0.47 4.68
C ILE A 283 -8.02 -1.96 4.80
N LEU A 284 -7.32 -2.84 4.08
CA LEU A 284 -7.53 -4.28 4.18
C LEU A 284 -7.31 -4.80 5.60
N ALA A 285 -6.26 -4.33 6.27
CA ALA A 285 -6.00 -4.70 7.66
C ALA A 285 -7.13 -4.26 8.60
N GLY A 286 -7.66 -3.04 8.41
CA GLY A 286 -8.83 -2.55 9.15
C GLY A 286 -10.10 -3.35 8.86
N GLN A 287 -10.23 -3.93 7.67
CA GLN A 287 -11.32 -4.84 7.29
C GLN A 287 -11.10 -6.29 7.79
N GLY A 288 -9.97 -6.59 8.44
CA GLY A 288 -9.61 -7.93 8.88
C GLY A 288 -8.95 -8.81 7.82
N GLU A 289 -8.70 -8.28 6.61
CA GLU A 289 -8.09 -8.98 5.47
C GLU A 289 -6.56 -9.07 5.59
N ARG A 290 -6.09 -9.69 6.68
CA ARG A 290 -4.68 -9.61 7.11
C ARG A 290 -3.69 -10.10 6.05
N ARG A 291 -4.02 -11.21 5.41
CA ARG A 291 -3.16 -11.82 4.39
C ARG A 291 -3.01 -10.90 3.18
N ALA A 292 -4.12 -10.33 2.70
CA ALA A 292 -4.11 -9.45 1.54
C ALA A 292 -3.36 -8.14 1.83
N ALA A 293 -3.47 -7.62 3.06
CA ALA A 293 -2.70 -6.46 3.52
C ALA A 293 -1.18 -6.72 3.45
N LEU A 294 -0.71 -7.84 4.01
CA LEU A 294 0.71 -8.21 3.97
C LEU A 294 1.21 -8.46 2.55
N GLU A 295 0.41 -9.09 1.70
CA GLU A 295 0.74 -9.30 0.29
C GLU A 295 1.06 -7.99 -0.44
N LEU A 296 0.31 -6.91 -0.15
CA LEU A 296 0.54 -5.60 -0.74
C LEU A 296 1.71 -4.86 -0.08
N LEU A 297 1.82 -4.94 1.25
CA LEU A 297 2.95 -4.39 1.99
C LEU A 297 4.28 -4.86 1.40
N TRP A 298 4.37 -6.13 0.98
CA TRP A 298 5.61 -6.67 0.43
C TRP A 298 5.95 -6.21 -0.98
N GLN A 299 4.98 -5.69 -1.71
CA GLN A 299 5.18 -5.10 -3.04
C GLN A 299 5.82 -3.71 -2.96
N ILE A 300 5.81 -3.06 -1.79
CA ILE A 300 6.42 -1.73 -1.60
C ILE A 300 7.94 -1.81 -1.82
N ALA A 301 8.49 -1.09 -2.79
CA ALA A 301 9.92 -1.10 -3.07
C ALA A 301 10.70 -0.22 -2.07
N ASN A 302 10.15 0.96 -1.76
CA ASN A 302 10.70 1.93 -0.83
C ASN A 302 10.71 1.38 0.60
N LYS A 303 11.91 1.23 1.14
CA LYS A 303 12.14 0.57 2.43
C LYS A 303 11.60 1.37 3.60
N GLU A 304 11.70 2.70 3.55
CA GLU A 304 11.19 3.59 4.60
C GLU A 304 9.67 3.52 4.63
N GLN A 305 9.05 3.64 3.46
CA GLN A 305 7.60 3.56 3.33
C GLN A 305 7.06 2.20 3.77
N LYS A 306 7.73 1.12 3.39
CA LYS A 306 7.42 -0.23 3.83
C LYS A 306 7.51 -0.37 5.35
N ALA A 307 8.57 0.17 5.97
CA ALA A 307 8.73 0.17 7.43
C ALA A 307 7.62 0.95 8.14
N HIS A 308 7.27 2.15 7.66
CA HIS A 308 6.17 2.93 8.20
C HIS A 308 4.82 2.20 8.05
N ALA A 309 4.56 1.59 6.90
CA ALA A 309 3.36 0.80 6.67
C ALA A 309 3.30 -0.43 7.60
N CYS A 310 4.43 -1.11 7.85
CA CYS A 310 4.50 -2.18 8.84
C CYS A 310 4.13 -1.68 10.24
N MET A 311 4.69 -0.56 10.69
CA MET A 311 4.36 -0.01 12.01
C MET A 311 2.87 0.27 12.15
N ARG A 312 2.26 0.92 11.17
CA ARG A 312 0.81 1.20 11.16
C ARG A 312 -0.02 -0.08 11.13
N LEU A 313 0.40 -1.10 10.38
CA LEU A 313 -0.26 -2.41 10.38
C LEU A 313 -0.18 -3.10 11.75
N ALA A 314 0.97 -3.04 12.41
CA ALA A 314 1.13 -3.60 13.75
C ALA A 314 0.18 -2.93 14.74
N GLU A 315 0.01 -1.61 14.65
CA GLU A 315 -0.96 -0.87 15.46
C GLU A 315 -2.40 -1.34 15.22
N ILE A 316 -2.79 -1.59 13.96
CA ILE A 316 -4.13 -2.10 13.62
C ILE A 316 -4.35 -3.52 14.17
N TYR A 317 -3.33 -4.38 14.14
CA TYR A 317 -3.44 -5.75 14.64
C TYR A 317 -3.30 -5.89 16.16
N ARG A 318 -2.92 -4.82 16.85
CA ARG A 318 -2.77 -4.83 18.29
C ARG A 318 -4.12 -5.17 18.95
N PRO A 319 -4.20 -6.20 19.81
CA PRO A 319 -5.43 -6.55 20.50
C PRO A 319 -5.89 -5.38 21.38
N ALA A 320 -7.17 -4.98 21.27
CA ALA A 320 -7.76 -4.03 22.19
C ALA A 320 -7.79 -4.66 23.60
N GLY A 321 -6.93 -4.20 24.52
CA GLY A 321 -7.03 -4.56 25.94
C GLY A 321 -5.90 -5.40 26.55
N LYS A 322 -4.71 -5.47 25.95
CA LYS A 322 -3.50 -5.93 26.67
C LYS A 322 -2.53 -4.75 26.85
N PHE A 323 -2.62 -4.12 28.02
CA PHE A 323 -1.59 -3.23 28.56
C PHE A 323 -0.89 -3.96 29.71
#